data_AF-A0A947VK95-F1
#
_entry.id   AF-A0A947VK95-F1
#
_cell.length_a   1.000
_cell.length_b   1.000
_cell.length_c   1.000
_cell.angle_alpha   90.00
_cell.angle_beta   90.00
_cell.angle_gamma   90.00
#
_symmetry.space_group_name_H-M   'P 1'
#
loop_
_entity.id
_entity.type
_entity.pdbx_description
1 polymer ?
#
loop_
_entity_poly.entity_id
_entity_poly.type
_entity_poly.pdbx_seq_one_letter_code
_entity_poly.pdbx_strand_id
1 'polypeptide(L)'
;MRITPMDIEQQEFSRSFRGYNEEEVDDFLDKIVKDYEELINENVRLNEEIERMQEKLKEFSQIEETLRSALLNAQKSAEEMKGRVESEAKIIIEKAEMEAKALKQQVFQREDQVKNEIDNLRRYKFIFKEKFKSMLNLYLKMIENEEFEEEGNYEIKEDKVSKEKTGKLEGFTVEKDSKIEETEDEQRYQ
;
A
#
# COMPACT_ATOMS: atom_id res chain seq x y z
N MET A 1 -9.24 -72.60 16.63
CA MET A 1 -9.67 -73.43 15.49
C MET A 1 -11.15 -73.19 15.30
N ARG A 2 -11.58 -72.71 14.13
CA ARG A 2 -13.00 -72.63 13.76
C ARG A 2 -13.28 -73.75 12.78
N ILE A 3 -14.37 -74.45 13.01
CA ILE A 3 -14.88 -75.48 12.10
C ILE A 3 -15.26 -74.78 10.79
N THR A 4 -14.84 -75.31 9.65
CA THR A 4 -15.23 -74.80 8.33
C THR A 4 -16.50 -75.51 7.85
N PRO A 5 -17.27 -74.93 6.90
CA PRO A 5 -18.42 -75.62 6.30
C PRO A 5 -18.06 -77.02 5.78
N MET A 6 -16.88 -77.15 5.16
CA MET A 6 -16.31 -78.41 4.69
C MET A 6 -16.06 -79.42 5.82
N ASP A 7 -15.61 -78.94 6.98
CA ASP A 7 -15.40 -79.80 8.16
C ASP A 7 -16.74 -80.31 8.73
N ILE A 8 -17.83 -79.55 8.58
CA ILE A 8 -19.18 -79.96 9.01
C ILE A 8 -19.73 -81.03 8.05
N GLU A 9 -19.54 -80.84 6.75
CA GLU A 9 -19.99 -81.77 5.69
C GLU A 9 -19.24 -83.11 5.73
N GLN A 10 -17.96 -83.11 6.10
CA GLN A 10 -17.12 -84.32 6.20
C GLN A 10 -17.19 -85.00 7.58
N GLN A 11 -18.01 -84.49 8.50
CA GLN A 11 -18.05 -85.00 9.87
C GLN A 11 -18.78 -86.34 9.95
N GLU A 12 -18.03 -87.42 10.21
CA GLU A 12 -18.61 -88.73 10.51
C GLU A 12 -18.88 -88.91 12.01
N PHE A 13 -20.02 -89.51 12.36
CA PHE A 13 -20.40 -89.85 13.73
C PHE A 13 -20.40 -91.37 13.96
N SER A 14 -19.92 -91.81 15.12
CA SER A 14 -19.93 -93.23 15.50
C SER A 14 -21.33 -93.73 15.87
N ARG A 15 -21.73 -94.89 15.37
CA ARG A 15 -23.04 -95.52 15.66
C ARG A 15 -23.12 -96.08 17.09
N SER A 16 -24.27 -95.89 17.75
CA SER A 16 -24.56 -96.40 19.09
C SER A 16 -25.95 -97.04 19.16
N PHE A 17 -26.15 -98.04 20.03
CA PHE A 17 -27.38 -98.85 20.14
C PHE A 17 -28.67 -98.04 20.44
N ARG A 18 -28.53 -96.77 20.87
CA ARG A 18 -29.62 -95.78 21.01
C ARG A 18 -29.13 -94.38 20.59
N GLY A 19 -28.95 -94.16 19.29
CA GLY A 19 -28.52 -92.88 18.71
C GLY A 19 -29.65 -92.04 18.12
N TYR A 20 -29.31 -90.84 17.66
CA TYR A 20 -30.18 -90.01 16.81
C TYR A 20 -30.37 -90.67 15.42
N ASN A 21 -31.43 -90.28 14.72
CA ASN A 21 -31.67 -90.73 13.35
C ASN A 21 -30.65 -90.07 12.41
N GLU A 22 -29.89 -90.87 11.65
CA GLU A 22 -28.84 -90.40 10.74
C GLU A 22 -29.40 -89.43 9.68
N GLU A 23 -30.53 -89.76 9.04
CA GLU A 23 -31.15 -88.89 8.01
C GLU A 23 -31.57 -87.52 8.57
N GLU A 24 -32.13 -87.47 9.78
CA GLU A 24 -32.54 -86.20 10.39
C GLU A 24 -31.35 -85.34 10.82
N VAL A 25 -30.24 -85.98 11.20
CA VAL A 25 -28.98 -85.30 11.55
C VAL A 25 -28.33 -84.74 10.30
N ASP A 26 -28.27 -85.51 9.21
CA ASP A 26 -27.71 -85.06 7.92
C ASP A 26 -28.51 -83.87 7.36
N ASP A 27 -29.85 -83.96 7.33
CA ASP A 27 -30.74 -82.86 6.90
C ASP A 27 -30.56 -81.57 7.75
N PHE A 28 -30.16 -81.71 9.01
CA PHE A 28 -29.88 -80.59 9.90
C PHE A 28 -28.48 -80.02 9.67
N LEU A 29 -27.49 -80.89 9.45
CA LEU A 29 -26.11 -80.48 9.12
C LEU A 29 -26.04 -79.74 7.79
N ASP A 30 -26.80 -80.15 6.77
CA ASP A 30 -26.91 -79.43 5.49
C ASP A 30 -27.41 -77.99 5.67
N LYS A 31 -28.40 -77.79 6.54
CA LYS A 31 -28.90 -76.44 6.89
C LYS A 31 -27.85 -75.63 7.62
N ILE A 32 -27.13 -76.26 8.57
CA ILE A 32 -26.04 -75.60 9.29
C ILE A 32 -24.93 -75.21 8.33
N VAL A 33 -24.50 -76.08 7.42
CA VAL A 33 -23.46 -75.80 6.41
C VAL A 33 -23.84 -74.54 5.63
N LYS A 34 -25.07 -74.50 5.09
CA LYS A 34 -25.56 -73.37 4.32
C LYS A 34 -25.60 -72.07 5.13
N ASP A 35 -26.18 -72.09 6.34
CA ASP A 35 -26.24 -70.91 7.20
C ASP A 35 -24.84 -70.44 7.60
N TYR A 36 -23.89 -71.37 7.81
CA TYR A 36 -22.51 -71.05 8.16
C TYR A 36 -21.74 -70.44 6.99
N GLU A 37 -21.97 -70.91 5.76
CA GLU A 37 -21.43 -70.28 4.54
C GLU A 37 -21.96 -68.86 4.35
N GLU A 38 -23.27 -68.65 4.51
CA GLU A 38 -23.88 -67.33 4.44
C GLU A 38 -23.26 -66.38 5.47
N LEU A 39 -23.08 -66.85 6.71
CA LEU A 39 -22.51 -66.07 7.80
C LEU A 39 -21.03 -65.74 7.60
N ILE A 40 -20.24 -66.64 7.01
CA ILE A 40 -18.85 -66.37 6.63
C ILE A 40 -18.80 -65.31 5.52
N ASN A 41 -19.62 -65.45 4.48
CA ASN A 41 -19.67 -64.49 3.38
C ASN A 41 -20.10 -63.10 3.84
N GLU A 42 -21.10 -63.03 4.73
CA GLU A 42 -21.52 -61.77 5.35
C GLU A 42 -20.39 -61.18 6.22
N ASN A 43 -19.69 -62.00 6.99
CA ASN A 43 -18.57 -61.53 7.81
C ASN A 43 -17.44 -60.94 6.95
N VAL A 44 -17.08 -61.59 5.84
CA VAL A 44 -16.10 -61.07 4.89
C VAL A 44 -16.56 -59.73 4.32
N ARG A 45 -17.81 -59.65 3.83
CA ARG A 45 -18.37 -58.42 3.28
C ARG A 45 -18.38 -57.27 4.31
N LEU A 46 -18.77 -57.55 5.55
CA LEU A 46 -18.77 -56.57 6.63
C LEU A 46 -17.35 -56.11 6.98
N ASN A 47 -16.37 -57.01 7.03
CA ASN A 47 -14.98 -56.65 7.27
C ASN A 47 -14.43 -55.75 6.16
N GLU A 48 -14.71 -56.06 4.89
CA GLU A 48 -14.33 -55.19 3.77
C GLU A 48 -15.00 -53.81 3.87
N GLU A 49 -16.27 -53.75 4.30
CA GLU A 49 -16.97 -52.48 4.48
C GLU A 49 -16.37 -51.66 5.61
N ILE A 50 -16.00 -52.31 6.73
CA ILE A 50 -15.28 -51.68 7.83
C ILE A 50 -13.94 -51.12 7.36
N GLU A 51 -13.14 -51.89 6.61
CA GLU A 51 -11.86 -51.42 6.07
C GLU A 51 -12.05 -50.21 5.17
N ARG A 52 -13.02 -50.25 4.24
CA ARG A 52 -13.35 -49.10 3.38
C ARG A 52 -13.78 -47.86 4.17
N MET A 53 -14.55 -48.03 5.24
CA MET A 53 -14.96 -46.93 6.11
C MET A 53 -13.78 -46.35 6.91
N GLN A 54 -12.87 -47.21 7.38
CA GLN A 54 -11.66 -46.80 8.10
C GLN A 54 -10.71 -46.00 7.19
N GLU A 55 -10.55 -46.41 5.93
CA GLU A 55 -9.76 -45.66 4.95
C GLU A 55 -10.33 -44.26 4.72
N LYS A 56 -11.66 -44.15 4.50
CA LYS A 56 -12.32 -42.85 4.34
C LYS A 56 -12.19 -41.96 5.58
N LEU A 57 -12.31 -42.53 6.77
CA LEU A 57 -12.11 -41.80 8.03
C LEU A 57 -10.69 -41.24 8.13
N LYS A 58 -9.69 -42.02 7.71
CA LYS A 58 -8.30 -41.59 7.67
C LYS A 58 -8.09 -40.44 6.68
N GLU A 59 -8.67 -40.53 5.48
CA GLU A 59 -8.63 -39.44 4.49
C GLU A 59 -9.28 -38.16 5.04
N PHE A 60 -10.46 -38.27 5.64
CA PHE A 60 -11.14 -37.12 6.25
C PHE A 60 -10.32 -36.50 7.38
N SER A 61 -9.69 -37.31 8.22
CA SER A 61 -8.80 -36.82 9.28
C SER A 61 -7.60 -36.05 8.73
N GLN A 62 -6.99 -36.51 7.62
CA GLN A 62 -5.91 -35.79 6.96
C GLN A 62 -6.36 -34.47 6.32
N ILE A 63 -7.56 -34.46 5.73
CA ILE A 63 -8.17 -33.25 5.16
C ILE A 63 -8.46 -32.25 6.28
N GLU A 64 -9.01 -32.70 7.41
CA GLU A 64 -9.28 -31.86 8.57
C GLU A 64 -8.00 -31.22 9.12
N GLU A 65 -6.92 -32.00 9.27
CA GLU A 65 -5.62 -31.49 9.72
C GLU A 65 -5.07 -30.44 8.76
N THR A 66 -5.13 -30.71 7.45
CA THR A 66 -4.69 -29.78 6.41
C THR A 66 -5.50 -28.50 6.43
N LEU A 67 -6.83 -28.60 6.56
CA LEU A 67 -7.73 -27.46 6.62
C LEU A 67 -7.47 -26.62 7.89
N ARG A 68 -7.27 -27.28 9.04
CA ARG A 68 -6.94 -26.60 10.30
C ARG A 68 -5.61 -25.87 10.20
N SER A 69 -4.60 -26.47 9.58
CA SER A 69 -3.31 -25.84 9.32
C SER A 69 -3.46 -24.63 8.39
N ALA A 70 -4.22 -24.77 7.30
CA ALA A 70 -4.50 -23.69 6.37
C ALA A 70 -5.23 -22.51 7.04
N LEU A 71 -6.22 -22.80 7.89
CA LEU A 71 -6.94 -21.78 8.68
C LEU A 71 -6.02 -21.05 9.66
N LEU A 72 -5.17 -21.77 10.39
CA LEU A 72 -4.20 -21.16 11.30
C LEU A 72 -3.20 -20.27 10.55
N ASN A 73 -2.71 -20.72 9.40
CA ASN A 73 -1.82 -19.92 8.56
C ASN A 73 -2.51 -18.68 8.00
N ALA A 74 -3.76 -18.81 7.55
CA ALA A 74 -4.55 -17.67 7.09
C ALA A 74 -4.79 -16.65 8.21
N GLN A 75 -5.12 -17.11 9.42
CA GLN A 75 -5.28 -16.25 10.59
C GLN A 75 -3.97 -15.52 10.92
N LYS A 76 -2.85 -16.26 10.99
CA LYS A 76 -1.54 -15.66 11.26
C LYS A 76 -1.15 -14.63 10.21
N SER A 77 -1.36 -14.94 8.93
CA SER A 77 -1.09 -14.02 7.82
C SER A 77 -1.95 -12.76 7.89
N ALA A 78 -3.25 -12.90 8.22
CA ALA A 78 -4.15 -11.78 8.41
C ALA A 78 -3.72 -10.88 9.58
N GLU A 79 -3.26 -11.47 10.68
CA GLU A 79 -2.79 -10.75 11.87
C GLU A 79 -1.46 -10.02 11.60
N GLU A 80 -0.52 -10.66 10.89
CA GLU A 80 0.71 -10.03 10.39
C GLU A 80 0.44 -8.90 9.38
N MET A 81 -0.55 -9.08 8.50
CA MET A 81 -0.97 -8.05 7.56
C MET A 81 -1.56 -6.85 8.30
N LYS A 82 -2.45 -7.10 9.28
CA LYS A 82 -3.05 -6.05 10.11
C LYS A 82 -1.98 -5.24 10.83
N GLY A 83 -1.02 -5.91 11.49
CA GLY A 83 0.07 -5.22 12.19
C GLY A 83 0.96 -4.39 11.26
N ARG A 84 1.24 -4.88 10.05
CA ARG A 84 1.97 -4.12 9.02
C ARG A 84 1.21 -2.88 8.58
N VAL A 85 -0.07 -3.01 8.26
CA VAL A 85 -0.92 -1.89 7.83
C VAL A 85 -1.03 -0.84 8.93
N GLU A 86 -1.18 -1.24 10.20
CA GLU A 86 -1.20 -0.30 11.33
C GLU A 86 0.11 0.46 11.48
N SER A 87 1.25 -0.23 11.35
CA SER A 87 2.58 0.40 11.39
C SER A 87 2.81 1.35 10.21
N GLU A 88 2.47 0.92 8.99
CA GLU A 88 2.61 1.75 7.78
C GLU A 88 1.70 2.98 7.85
N ALA A 89 0.45 2.82 8.28
CA ALA A 89 -0.48 3.94 8.46
C ALA A 89 0.09 4.96 9.46
N LYS A 90 0.66 4.49 10.56
CA LYS A 90 1.32 5.38 11.54
C LYS A 90 2.50 6.14 10.92
N ILE A 91 3.35 5.46 10.15
CA ILE A 91 4.49 6.10 9.46
C ILE A 91 4.00 7.14 8.45
N ILE A 92 2.95 6.84 7.69
CA ILE A 92 2.37 7.77 6.71
C ILE A 92 1.84 9.02 7.42
N ILE A 93 1.11 8.86 8.53
CA ILE A 93 0.60 9.97 9.33
C ILE A 93 1.76 10.81 9.88
N GLU A 94 2.75 10.18 10.52
CA GLU A 94 3.91 10.88 11.08
C GLU A 94 4.69 11.65 10.00
N LYS A 95 4.87 11.05 8.82
CA LYS A 95 5.52 11.70 7.68
C LYS A 95 4.72 12.91 7.19
N ALA A 96 3.41 12.75 7.00
CA ALA A 96 2.54 13.85 6.59
C ALA A 96 2.54 15.01 7.60
N GLU A 97 2.53 14.70 8.90
CA GLU A 97 2.64 15.71 9.96
C GLU A 97 3.98 16.45 9.94
N MET A 98 5.09 15.73 9.74
CA MET A 98 6.42 16.33 9.63
C MET A 98 6.53 17.25 8.40
N GLU A 99 6.05 16.79 7.24
CA GLU A 99 6.03 17.57 6.01
C GLU A 99 5.16 18.82 6.15
N ALA A 100 3.97 18.69 6.74
CA ALA A 100 3.09 19.83 7.01
C ALA A 100 3.74 20.84 7.96
N LYS A 101 4.43 20.39 9.02
CA LYS A 101 5.19 21.27 9.92
C LYS A 101 6.32 21.98 9.19
N ALA A 102 7.10 21.25 8.38
CA ALA A 102 8.20 21.83 7.62
C ALA A 102 7.70 22.89 6.62
N LEU A 103 6.63 22.59 5.89
CA LEU A 103 5.99 23.53 4.97
C LEU A 103 5.51 24.79 5.70
N LYS A 104 4.82 24.61 6.84
CA LYS A 104 4.34 25.74 7.65
C LYS A 104 5.49 26.63 8.12
N GLN A 105 6.60 26.03 8.55
CA GLN A 105 7.79 26.77 8.95
C GLN A 105 8.42 27.54 7.78
N GLN A 106 8.50 26.93 6.60
CA GLN A 106 8.99 27.62 5.39
C GLN A 106 8.10 28.80 5.01
N VAL A 107 6.78 28.64 5.09
CA VAL A 107 5.82 29.73 4.82
C VAL A 107 6.02 30.90 5.80
N PHE A 108 6.15 30.62 7.10
CA PHE A 108 6.42 31.68 8.09
C PHE A 108 7.75 32.40 7.84
N GLN A 109 8.83 31.65 7.53
CA GLN A 109 10.12 32.26 7.20
C GLN A 109 10.01 33.19 5.98
N ARG A 110 9.29 32.75 4.94
CA ARG A 110 9.07 33.57 3.75
C ARG A 110 8.20 34.78 4.03
N GLU A 111 7.17 34.63 4.87
CA GLU A 111 6.31 35.74 5.31
C GLU A 111 7.15 36.81 6.03
N ASP A 112 8.03 36.41 6.94
CA ASP A 112 8.92 37.33 7.66
C ASP A 112 9.92 38.01 6.74
N GLN A 113 10.49 37.27 5.77
CA GLN A 113 11.36 37.86 4.73
C GLN A 113 10.63 38.94 3.93
N VAL A 114 9.42 38.65 3.45
CA VAL A 114 8.61 39.59 2.68
C VAL A 114 8.23 40.82 3.53
N LYS A 115 7.87 40.63 4.80
CA LYS A 115 7.61 41.76 5.72
C LYS A 115 8.84 42.66 5.87
N ASN A 116 10.01 42.07 6.09
CA ASN A 116 11.25 42.81 6.21
C ASN A 116 11.60 43.57 4.92
N GLU A 117 11.39 42.96 3.75
CA GLU A 117 11.57 43.63 2.45
C GLU A 117 10.61 44.81 2.28
N ILE A 118 9.34 44.66 2.64
CA ILE A 118 8.34 45.74 2.59
C ILE A 118 8.78 46.91 3.49
N ASP A 119 9.24 46.63 4.70
CA ASP A 119 9.68 47.69 5.62
C ASP A 119 10.97 48.37 5.15
N ASN A 120 11.89 47.63 4.56
CA ASN A 120 13.08 48.19 3.91
C ASN A 120 12.70 49.10 2.73
N LEU A 121 11.78 48.67 1.85
CA LEU A 121 11.29 49.48 0.74
C LEU A 121 10.57 50.75 1.22
N ARG A 122 9.77 50.67 2.29
CA ARG A 122 9.15 51.84 2.92
C ARG A 122 10.20 52.82 3.43
N ARG A 123 11.26 52.31 4.07
CA ARG A 123 12.39 53.13 4.53
C ARG A 123 13.14 53.78 3.37
N TYR A 124 13.44 53.03 2.31
CA TYR A 124 14.09 53.58 1.12
C TYR A 124 13.24 54.65 0.45
N LYS A 125 11.93 54.43 0.31
CA LYS A 125 10.98 55.43 -0.19
C LYS A 125 11.02 56.71 0.65
N PHE A 126 11.00 56.60 1.98
CA PHE A 126 11.07 57.75 2.87
C PHE A 126 12.39 58.52 2.71
N ILE A 127 13.53 57.81 2.77
CA ILE A 127 14.85 58.43 2.62
C ILE A 127 15.00 59.11 1.26
N PHE A 128 14.57 58.44 0.18
CA PHE A 128 14.61 59.01 -1.16
C PHE A 128 13.77 60.28 -1.24
N LYS A 129 12.53 60.27 -0.72
CA LYS A 129 11.65 61.43 -0.70
C LYS A 129 12.28 62.62 0.03
N GLU A 130 12.86 62.39 1.22
CA GLU A 130 13.50 63.46 2.00
C GLU A 130 14.75 63.99 1.29
N LYS A 131 15.61 63.12 0.77
CA LYS A 131 16.80 63.53 0.00
C LYS A 131 16.43 64.35 -1.25
N PHE A 132 15.42 63.90 -1.98
CA PHE A 132 14.95 64.57 -3.18
C PHE A 132 14.37 65.95 -2.86
N LYS A 133 13.57 66.05 -1.79
CA LYS A 133 13.05 67.32 -1.29
C LYS A 133 14.17 68.28 -0.89
N SER A 134 15.19 67.81 -0.16
CA SER A 134 16.35 68.62 0.20
C SER A 134 17.12 69.11 -1.03
N MET A 135 17.30 68.26 -2.04
CA MET A 135 17.96 68.63 -3.29
C MET A 135 17.18 69.72 -4.05
N LEU A 136 15.86 69.59 -4.17
CA LEU A 136 15.02 70.62 -4.79
C LEU A 136 15.07 71.94 -4.03
N ASN A 137 15.01 71.91 -2.69
CA ASN A 137 15.13 73.12 -1.88
C ASN A 137 16.50 73.79 -2.01
N LEU A 138 17.58 73.01 -2.16
CA LEU A 138 18.91 73.55 -2.42
C LEU A 138 18.94 74.31 -3.75
N TYR A 139 18.42 73.72 -4.82
CA TYR A 139 18.35 74.39 -6.12
C TYR A 139 17.45 75.62 -6.10
N LEU A 140 16.30 75.56 -5.43
CA LEU A 140 15.43 76.71 -5.25
C LEU A 140 16.16 77.85 -4.54
N LYS A 141 16.87 77.54 -3.44
CA LYS A 141 17.66 78.53 -2.71
C LYS A 141 18.82 79.10 -3.54
N MET A 142 19.44 78.30 -4.41
CA MET A 142 20.47 78.81 -5.32
C MET A 142 19.89 79.84 -6.30
N ILE A 143 18.73 79.56 -6.88
CA ILE A 143 18.02 80.47 -7.78
C ILE A 143 17.56 81.73 -7.03
N GLU A 144 17.06 81.59 -5.80
CA GLU A 144 16.62 82.72 -4.97
C GLU A 144 17.79 83.58 -4.46
N ASN A 145 18.98 82.99 -4.29
CA ASN A 145 20.19 83.65 -3.81
C ASN A 145 21.12 84.14 -4.93
N GLU A 146 20.79 83.91 -6.20
CA GLU A 146 21.41 84.66 -7.28
C GLU A 146 20.89 86.11 -7.20
N GLU A 147 21.68 86.95 -6.53
CA GLU A 147 21.97 88.30 -7.04
C GLU A 147 22.43 88.12 -8.50
N PHE A 148 21.45 88.07 -9.40
CA PHE A 148 21.64 88.22 -10.83
C PHE A 148 22.12 89.65 -11.07
N GLU A 149 23.43 89.87 -11.03
CA GLU A 149 24.01 90.84 -11.95
C GLU A 149 23.85 90.24 -13.35
N GLU A 150 22.80 90.67 -14.05
CA GLU A 150 22.65 90.45 -15.49
C GLU A 150 23.79 91.16 -16.23
N GLU A 151 24.91 90.48 -16.44
CA GLU A 151 25.77 90.78 -17.58
C GLU A 151 26.11 89.49 -18.34
N GLY A 152 25.31 89.25 -19.38
CA GLY A 152 25.85 89.05 -20.71
C GLY A 152 26.72 87.82 -20.97
N ASN A 153 26.08 86.87 -21.65
CA ASN A 153 26.67 86.05 -22.72
C ASN A 153 27.28 84.69 -22.31
N TYR A 154 26.45 83.65 -22.30
CA TYR A 154 26.90 82.27 -22.42
C TYR A 154 26.62 81.76 -23.84
N GLU A 155 27.64 81.81 -24.70
CA GLU A 155 27.66 81.06 -25.96
C GLU A 155 27.62 79.56 -25.65
N ILE A 156 26.55 78.88 -26.10
CA ILE A 156 26.50 77.41 -26.09
C ILE A 156 27.32 76.93 -27.28
N LYS A 157 28.56 76.47 -27.04
CA LYS A 157 29.29 75.67 -28.02
C LYS A 157 28.78 74.23 -27.95
N GLU A 158 28.18 73.75 -29.04
CA GLU A 158 27.93 72.32 -29.24
C GLU A 158 29.26 71.58 -29.41
N ASP A 159 29.81 71.06 -28.31
CA ASP A 159 30.86 70.06 -28.41
C ASP A 159 30.24 68.70 -28.71
N LYS A 160 30.51 68.23 -29.94
CA LYS A 160 30.22 66.88 -30.42
C LYS A 160 30.92 65.87 -29.50
N VAL A 161 30.16 65.20 -28.64
CA VAL A 161 30.67 64.02 -27.94
C VAL A 161 30.72 62.85 -28.92
N SER A 162 31.95 62.54 -29.32
CA SER A 162 32.37 61.36 -30.05
C SER A 162 31.83 60.08 -29.42
N LYS A 163 31.30 59.20 -30.28
CA LYS A 163 31.09 57.78 -30.00
C LYS A 163 32.40 57.16 -29.52
N GLU A 164 32.53 56.83 -28.23
CA GLU A 164 33.41 55.75 -27.79
C GLU A 164 33.14 55.37 -26.33
N LYS A 165 32.46 54.22 -26.18
CA LYS A 165 32.59 53.17 -25.14
C LYS A 165 31.26 52.44 -24.97
N THR A 166 30.89 51.68 -25.98
CA THR A 166 30.12 50.44 -25.77
C THR A 166 31.05 49.44 -25.07
N GLY A 167 30.87 49.26 -23.77
CA GLY A 167 31.64 48.31 -22.96
C GLY A 167 30.73 47.55 -22.00
N LYS A 168 30.26 46.38 -22.45
CA LYS A 168 29.74 45.22 -21.70
C LYS A 168 28.58 45.45 -20.71
N LEU A 169 27.40 45.08 -21.18
CA LEU A 169 26.34 44.45 -20.38
C LEU A 169 25.94 43.14 -21.10
N GLU A 170 26.83 42.15 -21.09
CA GLU A 170 26.47 40.75 -21.34
C GLU A 170 26.30 40.08 -19.99
N GLY A 171 25.06 39.64 -19.70
CA GLY A 171 24.74 38.97 -18.45
C GLY A 171 23.27 39.10 -18.05
N PHE A 172 22.32 38.97 -18.99
CA PHE A 172 20.92 38.70 -18.68
C PHE A 172 20.37 37.73 -19.72
N THR A 173 20.83 36.48 -19.68
CA THR A 173 20.10 35.36 -20.28
C THR A 173 18.96 35.02 -19.33
N VAL A 174 17.74 35.43 -19.70
CA VAL A 174 16.52 34.85 -19.16
C VAL A 174 16.38 33.48 -19.83
N GLU A 175 16.78 32.43 -19.13
CA GLU A 175 16.37 31.06 -19.49
C GLU A 175 14.84 31.01 -19.41
N LYS A 176 14.21 30.99 -20.57
CA LYS A 176 12.77 30.83 -20.74
C LYS A 176 12.47 29.34 -20.92
N ASP A 177 12.67 28.56 -19.85
CA ASP A 177 12.13 27.21 -19.75
C ASP A 177 11.06 27.18 -18.66
N SER A 178 9.90 27.73 -19.01
CA SER A 178 8.64 27.39 -18.37
C SER A 178 7.79 26.67 -19.42
N LYS A 179 7.95 25.36 -19.51
CA LYS A 179 6.90 24.47 -20.05
C LYS A 179 5.67 24.64 -19.16
N ILE A 180 4.65 25.28 -19.70
CA ILE A 180 3.31 25.23 -19.13
C ILE A 180 2.75 23.87 -19.57
N GLU A 181 2.59 22.94 -18.64
CA GLU A 181 1.75 21.76 -18.86
C GLU A 181 0.30 22.26 -18.91
N GLU A 182 -0.31 22.21 -20.09
CA GLU A 182 -1.75 22.34 -20.24
C GLU A 182 -2.40 21.11 -19.59
N THR A 183 -3.05 21.31 -18.44
CA THR A 183 -3.92 20.31 -17.84
C THR A 183 -5.20 20.20 -18.66
N GLU A 184 -5.44 19.02 -19.25
CA GLU A 184 -6.66 18.64 -19.96
C GLU A 184 -7.87 18.66 -18.99
N ASP A 185 -8.63 19.77 -18.96
CA ASP A 185 -9.90 19.80 -18.21
C ASP A 185 -11.05 20.59 -18.91
N GLU A 186 -10.98 20.75 -20.23
CA GLU A 186 -12.04 21.42 -21.03
C GLU A 186 -12.74 20.51 -22.05
N GLN A 187 -13.14 19.30 -21.67
CA GLN A 187 -14.12 18.50 -22.46
C GLN A 187 -15.28 17.96 -21.62
N ARG A 188 -15.84 18.80 -20.75
CA ARG A 188 -17.07 18.46 -20.02
C ARG A 188 -18.21 19.46 -20.15
N TYR A 189 -18.32 20.14 -21.28
CA TYR A 189 -19.57 20.79 -21.69
C TYR A 189 -19.70 20.87 -23.22
N GLN A 190 -20.07 19.75 -23.85
CA GLN A 190 -20.97 19.72 -25.01
C GLN A 190 -21.79 18.42 -24.97
#